data_AF-A0A1Q7YP57-F1
#
_entry.id   AF-A0A1Q7YP57-F1
#
_cell.length_a   1.000
_cell.length_b   1.000
_cell.length_c   1.000
_cell.angle_alpha   90.00
_cell.angle_beta   90.00
_cell.angle_gamma   90.00
#
_symmetry.space_group_name_H-M   'P 1'
#
loop_
_entity.id
_entity.type
_entity.pdbx_description
1 polymer ?
#
loop_
_entity_poly.entity_id
_entity_poly.type
_entity_poly.pdbx_seq_one_letter_code
_entity_poly.pdbx_strand_id
1 'polypeptide(L)' 'MGDPCLNHLFSSARVVVENVLAGVKRCRMVKDIVRLTTDGMADLVMEIACGVHNLRVSCRHPLPTFDVLSILRSG' A
#
# COMPACT_ATOMS: atom_id res chain seq x y z
N MET A 1 -13.74 -25.43 19.05
CA MET A 1 -12.76 -24.57 19.73
C MET A 1 -11.66 -24.30 18.71
N GLY A 2 -11.64 -23.12 18.08
CA GLY A 2 -10.56 -22.76 17.15
C GLY A 2 -9.26 -22.59 17.91
N ASP A 3 -8.15 -23.07 17.37
CA ASP A 3 -6.85 -22.93 18.00
C ASP A 3 -6.42 -21.44 18.01
N PRO A 4 -5.91 -20.93 19.15
CA PRO A 4 -5.52 -19.52 19.28
C PRO A 4 -4.47 -19.06 18.26
N CYS A 5 -3.63 -20.00 17.79
CA CYS A 5 -2.56 -19.75 16.84
C CYS A 5 -3.10 -19.40 15.44
N LEU A 6 -4.05 -20.18 14.91
CA LEU A 6 -4.69 -19.88 13.63
C LEU A 6 -5.43 -18.54 13.68
N ASN A 7 -6.10 -18.21 14.77
CA ASN A 7 -6.77 -16.91 14.90
C ASN A 7 -5.77 -15.74 14.87
N HIS A 8 -4.62 -15.88 15.51
CA HIS A 8 -3.55 -14.89 15.48
C HIS A 8 -2.96 -14.72 14.07
N LEU A 9 -2.75 -15.82 13.35
CA LEU A 9 -2.27 -15.82 11.97
C LEU A 9 -3.26 -15.11 11.03
N PHE A 10 -4.54 -15.47 11.11
CA PHE A 10 -5.61 -14.83 10.33
C PHE A 10 -5.72 -13.34 10.61
N SER A 11 -5.64 -12.95 11.89
CA SER A 11 -5.69 -11.54 12.29
C SER A 11 -4.51 -10.75 11.71
N SER A 12 -3.30 -11.32 11.76
CA SER A 12 -2.09 -10.70 11.20
C SER A 12 -2.19 -10.52 9.68
N ALA A 13 -2.66 -11.55 8.97
CA ALA A 13 -2.86 -11.48 7.53
C ALA A 13 -3.91 -10.43 7.15
N ARG A 14 -4.99 -10.31 7.93
CA ARG A 14 -6.06 -9.34 7.69
C ARG A 14 -5.55 -7.90 7.71
N VAL A 15 -4.67 -7.54 8.64
CA VAL A 15 -4.08 -6.20 8.72
C VAL A 15 -3.37 -5.83 7.41
N VAL A 16 -2.61 -6.77 6.85
CA VAL A 16 -1.91 -6.56 5.57
C VAL A 16 -2.91 -6.37 4.43
N VAL A 17 -3.92 -7.23 4.35
CA VAL A 17 -4.97 -7.16 3.31
C VAL A 17 -5.75 -5.85 3.40
N GLU A 18 -6.16 -5.43 4.60
CA GLU A 18 -6.91 -4.19 4.82
C GLU A 18 -6.09 -2.96 4.40
N ASN A 19 -4.78 -2.92 4.70
CA ASN A 19 -3.91 -1.84 4.26
C ASN A 19 -3.80 -1.76 2.73
N VAL A 20 -3.69 -2.91 2.06
CA VAL A 20 -3.66 -2.99 0.59
C VAL A 20 -4.99 -2.52 0.00
N LEU A 21 -6.13 -3.01 0.51
CA LEU A 21 -7.46 -2.62 0.06
C LEU A 21 -7.74 -1.12 0.28
N ALA A 22 -7.29 -0.56 1.41
CA ALA A 22 -7.37 0.88 1.67
C ALA A 22 -6.57 1.68 0.62
N GLY A 23 -5.39 1.20 0.22
CA GLY A 23 -4.61 1.77 -0.87
C GLY A 23 -5.36 1.75 -2.21
N VAL A 24 -5.93 0.60 -2.59
CA VAL A 24 -6.71 0.45 -3.83
C VAL A 24 -7.92 1.39 -3.84
N LYS A 25 -8.62 1.52 -2.72
CA LYS A 25 -9.80 2.39 -2.60
C LYS A 25 -9.41 3.86 -2.77
N ARG A 26 -8.34 4.32 -2.12
CA ARG A 26 -7.82 5.69 -2.31
C ARG A 26 -7.42 5.96 -3.77
N CYS A 27 -6.71 5.03 -4.41
CA CYS A 27 -6.34 5.16 -5.83
C CYS A 27 -7.56 5.16 -6.77
N ARG A 28 -8.65 4.49 -6.41
CA ARG A 28 -9.92 4.57 -7.16
C ARG A 28 -10.63 5.90 -6.97
N MET A 29 -10.62 6.47 -5.77
CA MET A 29 -11.24 7.79 -5.52
C MET A 29 -10.67 8.91 -6.40
N VAL A 30 -9.37 8.86 -6.73
CA VAL A 30 -8.72 9.83 -7.64
C VAL A 30 -8.90 9.47 -9.12
N LYS A 31 -9.18 8.21 -9.45
CA LYS A 31 -9.33 7.73 -10.84
C LYS A 31 -10.76 7.92 -11.35
N ASP A 32 -11.73 7.55 -10.51
CA ASP A 32 -13.14 7.62 -10.83
C ASP A 32 -13.66 9.04 -10.59
N ILE A 33 -14.79 9.39 -11.21
CA ILE A 33 -15.43 10.70 -10.98
C ILE A 33 -15.85 10.79 -9.51
N VAL A 34 -15.28 11.75 -8.79
CA VAL A 34 -15.65 12.06 -7.41
C VAL A 34 -17.08 12.59 -7.41
N ARG A 35 -18.00 11.81 -6.83
CA ARG A 35 -19.44 12.17 -6.75
C ARG A 35 -19.75 13.18 -5.65
N LEU A 36 -18.77 13.53 -4.83
CA LEU A 36 -18.88 14.57 -3.82
C LEU A 36 -18.71 15.93 -4.51
N THR A 37 -19.83 16.63 -4.74
CA THR A 37 -19.89 17.88 -5.51
C THR A 37 -19.58 19.13 -4.67
N THR A 38 -19.03 18.96 -3.47
CA THR A 38 -18.57 20.09 -2.66
C THR A 38 -17.31 20.68 -3.30
N ASP A 39 -17.25 22.00 -3.40
CA ASP A 39 -16.12 22.71 -4.00
C ASP A 39 -14.79 22.32 -3.34
N GLY A 40 -13.76 22.12 -4.18
CA GLY A 40 -12.40 21.78 -3.76
C GLY A 40 -12.19 20.35 -3.23
N MET A 41 -13.23 19.50 -3.16
CA MET A 41 -13.06 18.14 -2.65
C MET A 41 -12.23 17.24 -3.55
N ALA A 42 -12.36 17.39 -4.88
CA ALA A 42 -11.56 16.62 -5.82
C ALA A 42 -10.06 16.94 -5.67
N ASP A 43 -9.73 18.22 -5.54
CA ASP A 43 -8.34 18.69 -5.34
C ASP A 43 -7.77 18.19 -4.02
N LEU A 44 -8.55 18.28 -2.93
CA LEU A 44 -8.14 17.76 -1.62
C LEU A 44 -7.89 16.24 -1.65
N VAL A 45 -8.78 15.48 -2.29
CA VAL A 45 -8.62 14.01 -2.44
C VAL A 45 -7.36 13.69 -3.26
N MET A 46 -7.06 14.46 -4.30
CA MET A 46 -5.84 14.32 -5.10
C MET A 46 -4.59 14.61 -4.25
N GLU A 47 -4.56 15.71 -3.51
CA GLU A 47 -3.44 16.10 -2.67
C GLU A 47 -3.14 15.02 -1.60
N ILE A 48 -4.17 14.55 -0.89
CA ILE A 48 -4.05 13.49 0.10
C ILE A 48 -3.57 12.19 -0.56
N ALA A 49 -4.14 11.82 -1.71
CA ALA A 49 -3.76 10.58 -2.40
C ALA A 49 -2.29 10.62 -2.85
N CYS A 50 -1.85 11.75 -3.42
CA CYS A 50 -0.47 11.96 -3.86
C CYS A 50 0.49 12.00 -2.66
N GLY A 51 0.17 12.73 -1.60
CA GLY A 51 0.97 12.81 -0.39
C GLY A 51 1.19 11.44 0.26
N VAL A 52 0.14 10.65 0.43
CA VAL A 52 0.26 9.29 0.99
C VAL A 52 0.99 8.34 0.04
N HIS A 53 0.81 8.48 -1.28
CA HIS A 53 1.58 7.70 -2.24
C HIS A 53 3.08 8.00 -2.13
N ASN A 54 3.45 9.27 -2.10
CA ASN A 54 4.83 9.73 -2.00
C ASN A 54 5.46 9.28 -0.69
N LEU A 55 4.74 9.42 0.44
CA LEU A 55 5.21 8.92 1.73
C LEU A 55 5.49 7.41 1.68
N ARG A 56 4.57 6.62 1.11
CA ARG A 56 4.77 5.17 0.96
C ARG A 56 5.99 4.85 0.09
N VAL A 57 6.24 5.61 -0.97
CA VAL A 57 7.43 5.44 -1.82
C VAL A 57 8.70 5.80 -1.06
N SER A 58 8.71 6.91 -0.31
CA SER A 58 9.84 7.35 0.51
C SER A 58 10.17 6.38 1.65
N CYS A 59 9.17 5.76 2.26
CA CYS A 59 9.34 4.77 3.33
C CYS A 59 9.56 3.34 2.80
N ARG A 60 9.49 3.12 1.48
CA ARG A 60 9.77 1.81 0.91
C ARG A 60 11.29 1.63 0.91
N HIS A 61 11.79 0.82 1.85
CA HIS A 61 13.17 0.38 1.82
C HIS A 61 13.47 -0.19 0.42
N PRO A 62 14.55 0.23 -0.26
CA PRO A 62 14.99 -0.46 -1.45
C PRO A 62 15.18 -1.92 -1.07
N LEU A 63 14.51 -2.83 -1.80
CA LEU A 63 14.87 -4.23 -1.73
C LEU A 63 16.38 -4.29 -2.01
N PRO A 64 17.19 -5.04 -1.23
CA PRO A 64 18.58 -5.21 -1.57
C PRO A 64 18.58 -5.73 -3.02
N THR A 65 19.15 -4.93 -3.92
CA THR A 65 19.36 -5.36 -5.30
C THR A 65 20.26 -6.57 -5.20
N PHE A 66 19.66 -7.74 -5.36
CA PHE A 66 20.37 -9.00 -5.39
C PHE A 66 21.25 -8.95 -6.64
N ASP A 67 22.52 -8.61 -6.44
CA ASP A 67 23.46 -8.48 -7.54
C ASP A 67 23.81 -9.88 -8.03
N VAL A 68 23.07 -10.37 -9.02
CA VAL A 68 23.30 -11.69 -9.64
C VAL A 68 24.73 -11.82 -10.16
N LEU A 69 25.34 -10.68 -10.51
CA LEU A 69 26.74 -10.55 -10.94
C LEU A 69 27.72 -10.89 -9.81
N SER A 70 27.43 -10.54 -8.56
CA SER A 70 28.26 -10.90 -7.39
C SER A 70 28.32 -12.41 -7.14
N ILE A 71 27.26 -13.15 -7.47
CA ILE A 71 27.21 -14.62 -7.36
C ILE A 71 27.98 -15.29 -8.48
N LEU A 72 27.81 -14.81 -9.72
CA LEU A 72 28.53 -15.34 -10.88
C LEU A 72 30.04 -15.08 -10.82
N ARG A 73 30.46 -14.02 -10.13
CA ARG A 73 31.88 -13.65 -9.98
C ARG A 73 32.59 -14.35 -8.81
N SER A 74 31.82 -15.04 -7.95
CA SER A 74 32.33 -15.79 -6.80
C SER A 74 32.46 -17.30 -7.05
N GLY A 75 32.18 -17.76 -8.28
CA GLY A 75 32.32 -19.15 -8.73
C GLY A 75 33.53 -19.37 -9.63
#